data_AF-A0A965XXG4-F1
#
_entry.id   AF-A0A965XXG4-F1
#
_cell.length_a   1.000
_cell.length_b   1.000
_cell.length_c   1.000
_cell.angle_alpha   90.00
_cell.angle_beta   90.00
_cell.angle_gamma   90.00
#
_symmetry.space_group_name_H-M   'P 1'
#
loop_
_entity.id
_entity.type
_entity.pdbx_description
1 polymer ?
#
loop_
_entity_poly.entity_id
_entity_poly.type
_entity_poly.pdbx_seq_one_letter_code
_entity_poly.pdbx_strand_id
1 'polypeptide(L)'
;MNKTSLVIGVLLFSLFACQKEQNTVIYDIENRISRYENAFGDFIEFTYDANDRVASALGGNGRSVSYTYSQEGTLTDIDGNSYNTV
;
A
#
# COMPACT_ATOMS: atom_id res chain seq x y z
N MET A 1 -0.53 51.38 13.42
CA MET A 1 -1.47 50.57 14.23
C MET A 1 -2.38 49.79 13.28
N ASN A 2 -1.88 48.69 12.75
CA ASN A 2 -2.58 47.75 11.87
C ASN A 2 -2.24 46.37 12.40
N LYS A 3 -3.09 45.91 13.31
CA LYS A 3 -3.06 44.59 13.94
C LYS A 3 -3.34 43.54 12.87
N THR A 4 -2.32 43.05 12.17
CA THR A 4 -2.50 41.96 11.20
C THR A 4 -1.31 40.99 11.13
N SER A 5 -0.38 41.04 12.08
CA SER A 5 0.83 40.18 12.11
C SER A 5 0.84 39.10 13.20
N LEU A 6 -0.31 38.69 13.76
CA LEU A 6 -0.30 37.74 14.87
C LEU A 6 -1.48 36.76 14.86
N VAL A 7 -1.70 36.08 13.73
CA VAL A 7 -2.60 34.91 13.66
C VAL A 7 -2.01 33.75 12.85
N ILE A 8 -0.90 33.96 12.12
CA ILE A 8 -0.29 32.95 11.24
C ILE A 8 0.67 31.99 11.99
N GLY A 9 1.01 32.26 13.26
CA GLY A 9 1.97 31.46 14.03
C GLY A 9 1.42 30.26 14.81
N VAL A 10 0.09 30.11 14.95
CA VAL A 10 -0.51 29.05 15.80
C VAL A 10 -1.65 28.29 15.11
N LEU A 11 -2.26 28.86 14.05
CA LEU A 11 -3.35 28.21 13.31
C LEU A 11 -2.90 27.25 12.21
N LEU A 12 -1.63 27.29 11.79
CA LEU A 12 -1.11 26.35 10.79
C LEU A 12 -0.63 25.02 11.40
N PHE A 13 -0.46 24.94 12.72
CA PHE A 13 -0.10 23.69 13.40
C PHE A 13 -1.33 22.81 13.70
N SER A 14 -2.51 23.41 13.82
CA SER A 14 -3.78 22.67 13.96
C SER A 14 -4.28 22.07 12.64
N LEU A 15 -3.76 22.54 11.50
CA LEU A 15 -4.16 22.04 10.17
C LEU A 15 -3.41 20.75 9.75
N PHE A 16 -2.44 20.31 10.55
CA PHE A 16 -1.77 19.01 10.36
C PHE A 16 -2.35 17.89 11.23
N ALA A 17 -3.41 18.16 12.00
CA ALA A 17 -4.06 17.15 12.83
C ALA A 17 -5.14 16.33 12.11
N CYS A 18 -5.42 16.57 10.82
CA CYS A 18 -6.14 15.61 9.99
C CYS A 18 -5.17 15.05 8.95
N GLN A 19 -4.26 14.21 9.45
CA GLN A 19 -3.40 13.35 8.65
C GLN A 19 -4.30 12.57 7.68
N LYS A 20 -4.19 12.92 6.39
CA LYS A 20 -4.79 12.31 5.19
C LYS A 20 -5.52 10.96 5.44
N GLU A 21 -6.81 10.98 5.76
CA GLU A 21 -7.68 9.79 5.84
C GLU A 21 -7.98 9.17 4.46
N GLN A 22 -7.01 9.16 3.54
CA GLN A 22 -7.24 8.66 2.17
C GLN A 22 -6.39 7.43 1.91
N ASN A 23 -7.07 6.30 1.75
CA ASN A 23 -6.46 5.09 1.23
C ASN A 23 -6.21 5.27 -0.27
N THR A 24 -5.04 4.84 -0.75
CA THR A 24 -4.67 4.89 -2.16
C THR A 24 -4.73 3.48 -2.74
N VAL A 25 -5.40 3.32 -3.88
CA VAL A 25 -5.45 2.08 -4.65
C VAL A 25 -4.85 2.35 -6.01
N ILE A 26 -3.85 1.55 -6.39
CA ILE A 26 -3.19 1.63 -7.70
C ILE A 26 -3.54 0.37 -8.47
N TYR A 27 -3.80 0.54 -9.76
CA TYR A 27 -4.15 -0.55 -10.66
C TYR A 27 -3.02 -0.81 -11.66
N ASP A 28 -2.85 -2.07 -12.06
CA ASP A 28 -2.01 -2.46 -13.20
C ASP A 28 -2.72 -2.16 -14.54
N ILE A 29 -2.03 -2.49 -15.64
CA ILE A 29 -2.55 -2.27 -17.00
C ILE A 29 -3.78 -3.15 -17.33
N GLU A 30 -4.00 -4.22 -16.57
CA GLU A 30 -5.14 -5.13 -16.68
C GLU A 30 -6.28 -4.73 -15.72
N ASN A 31 -6.17 -3.55 -15.10
CA ASN A 31 -7.14 -2.98 -14.17
C ASN A 31 -7.37 -3.81 -12.90
N ARG A 32 -6.34 -4.54 -12.46
CA ARG A 32 -6.29 -5.26 -11.16
C ARG A 32 -5.49 -4.44 -10.15
N ILE A 33 -5.71 -4.65 -8.85
CA ILE A 33 -5.05 -3.86 -7.79
C ILE A 33 -3.58 -4.27 -7.69
N SER A 34 -2.66 -3.40 -8.09
CA SER A 34 -1.22 -3.64 -7.94
C SER A 34 -0.68 -3.13 -6.60
N ARG A 35 -1.34 -2.15 -5.97
CA ARG A 35 -0.96 -1.65 -4.64
C ARG A 35 -2.13 -1.07 -3.88
N TYR A 36 -2.16 -1.35 -2.59
CA TYR A 36 -3.02 -0.70 -1.62
C TYR A 36 -2.16 -0.02 -0.56
N GLU A 37 -2.44 1.24 -0.26
CA GLU A 37 -1.75 2.02 0.77
C GLU A 37 -2.78 2.68 1.68
N ASN A 38 -2.61 2.52 2.99
CA ASN A 38 -3.48 3.10 3.99
C ASN A 38 -3.14 4.58 4.26
N ALA A 39 -4.00 5.28 4.99
CA ALA A 39 -3.80 6.66 5.45
C ALA A 39 -2.48 6.90 6.24
N PHE A 40 -1.89 5.85 6.81
CA PHE A 40 -0.67 5.89 7.61
C PHE A 40 0.60 5.66 6.77
N GLY A 41 0.46 5.38 5.46
CA GLY A 41 1.56 5.08 4.55
C GLY A 41 2.02 3.62 4.57
N ASP A 42 1.37 2.75 5.34
CA ASP A 42 1.60 1.31 5.21
C ASP A 42 0.96 0.82 3.92
N PHE A 43 1.69 -0.03 3.19
CA PHE A 43 1.22 -0.55 1.92
C PHE A 43 1.43 -2.04 1.78
N ILE A 44 0.66 -2.61 0.86
CA ILE A 44 0.84 -3.96 0.32
C ILE A 44 0.81 -3.84 -1.20
N GLU A 45 1.82 -4.40 -1.86
CA GLU A 45 1.90 -4.56 -3.30
C GLU A 45 1.54 -5.99 -3.69
N PHE A 46 0.86 -6.14 -4.82
CA PHE A 46 0.43 -7.43 -5.34
C PHE A 46 1.02 -7.66 -6.72
N THR A 47 1.45 -8.90 -6.96
CA THR A 47 1.76 -9.38 -8.31
C THR A 47 0.81 -10.51 -8.67
N TYR A 48 0.62 -10.69 -9.96
CA TYR A 48 -0.31 -11.69 -10.49
C TYR A 48 0.39 -12.67 -11.41
N ASP A 49 -0.13 -13.90 -11.47
CA ASP A 49 0.27 -14.88 -12.47
C ASP A 49 -0.50 -14.68 -13.79
N ALA A 50 -0.18 -15.50 -14.79
CA ALA A 50 -0.82 -15.44 -16.11
C ALA A 50 -2.32 -15.81 -16.13
N ASN A 51 -2.86 -16.29 -15.01
CA ASN A 51 -4.27 -16.66 -14.85
C ASN A 51 -5.04 -15.65 -13.97
N ASP A 52 -4.52 -14.43 -13.81
CA ASP A 52 -5.11 -13.37 -12.97
C ASP A 52 -5.20 -13.68 -11.47
N ARG A 53 -4.37 -14.60 -10.97
CA ARG A 53 -4.34 -14.96 -9.53
C ARG A 53 -3.18 -14.27 -8.84
N VAL A 54 -3.33 -13.93 -7.56
CA VAL A 54 -2.27 -13.30 -6.76
C VAL A 54 -1.09 -14.27 -6.63
N ALA A 55 0.05 -13.93 -7.23
CA ALA A 55 1.27 -14.70 -7.14
C ALA A 55 2.15 -14.28 -5.95
N SER A 56 2.11 -13.00 -5.57
CA SER A 56 2.79 -12.52 -4.38
C SER A 56 2.12 -11.29 -3.75
N ALA A 57 2.36 -11.12 -2.45
CA ALA A 57 2.01 -9.94 -1.69
C ALA A 57 3.25 -9.44 -0.92
N LEU A 58 3.69 -8.20 -1.20
CA LEU A 58 4.83 -7.55 -0.57
C LEU A 58 4.34 -6.44 0.36
N GLY A 59 4.60 -6.57 1.65
CA GLY A 59 4.34 -5.51 2.62
C GLY A 59 5.45 -4.46 2.63
N GLY A 60 5.11 -3.22 2.98
CA GLY A 60 6.08 -2.12 3.11
C GLY A 60 7.19 -2.33 4.16
N ASN A 61 7.07 -3.37 5.01
CA ASN A 61 8.11 -3.81 5.92
C ASN A 61 9.13 -4.78 5.27
N GLY A 62 9.05 -5.00 3.95
CA GLY A 62 9.92 -5.89 3.18
C GLY A 62 9.57 -7.38 3.29
N ARG A 63 8.52 -7.75 4.05
CA ARG A 63 8.05 -9.13 4.09
C ARG A 63 7.22 -9.44 2.85
N SER A 64 7.54 -10.54 2.20
CA SER A 64 6.81 -11.05 1.06
C SER A 64 6.17 -12.40 1.39
N VAL A 65 4.96 -12.61 0.86
CA VAL A 65 4.30 -13.90 0.81
C VAL A 65 4.09 -14.27 -0.66
N SER A 66 4.48 -15.47 -1.05
CA SER A 66 4.31 -15.99 -2.40
C SER A 66 3.34 -17.17 -2.41
N TYR A 67 2.55 -17.26 -3.47
CA TYR A 67 1.52 -18.27 -3.66
C TYR A 67 1.80 -19.06 -4.94
N THR A 68 1.87 -20.38 -4.83
CA THR A 68 2.01 -21.28 -5.98
C THR A 68 0.73 -22.06 -6.17
N TYR A 69 0.29 -22.16 -7.42
CA TYR A 69 -0.93 -22.88 -7.79
C TYR A 69 -0.65 -24.01 -8.77
N SER A 70 -1.42 -25.09 -8.66
CA SER A 70 -1.47 -26.16 -9.65
C SER A 70 -2.13 -25.70 -10.95
N GLN A 71 -2.03 -26.56 -11.99
CA GLN A 71 -2.66 -26.33 -13.28
C GLN A 71 -4.19 -26.27 -13.18
N GLU A 72 -4.77 -26.98 -12.22
CA GLU A 72 -6.22 -27.05 -11.96
C GLU A 72 -6.75 -25.84 -11.17
N GLY A 73 -5.88 -24.91 -10.76
CA GLY A 73 -6.31 -23.75 -9.99
C GLY A 73 -6.10 -23.85 -8.48
N THR A 74 -5.63 -25.00 -7.98
CA THR A 74 -5.55 -25.25 -6.53
C THR A 74 -4.28 -24.65 -5.94
N LEU A 75 -4.38 -23.95 -4.81
CA LEU A 75 -3.21 -23.47 -4.07
C LEU A 75 -2.39 -24.66 -3.54
N THR A 76 -1.14 -24.77 -3.97
CA THR A 76 -0.25 -25.89 -3.62
C THR A 76 0.83 -25.52 -2.62
N ASP A 77 1.21 -24.23 -2.56
CA ASP A 77 2.26 -23.78 -1.65
C ASP A 77 2.06 -22.31 -1.24
N ILE A 78 2.47 -22.01 -0.01
CA ILE A 78 2.53 -20.65 0.54
C ILE A 78 3.90 -20.49 1.18
N ASP A 79 4.73 -19.62 0.63
CA ASP A 79 5.99 -19.22 1.26
C ASP A 79 5.85 -17.81 1.85
N GLY A 80 5.91 -17.70 3.17
CA GLY A 80 5.60 -16.48 3.92
C GLY A 80 6.76 -15.83 4.66
N ASN A 81 8.01 -16.28 4.46
CA ASN A 81 9.15 -15.77 5.22
C ASN A 81 10.31 -15.26 4.34
N SER A 82 9.97 -14.83 3.13
CA SER A 82 10.91 -14.24 2.19
C SER A 82 10.98 -12.72 2.43
N TYR A 83 12.17 -12.20 2.75
CA TYR A 83 12.43 -10.77 2.80
C TYR A 83 12.89 -10.32 1.41
N ASN A 84 12.11 -9.45 0.76
CA ASN A 84 12.51 -8.88 -0.52
C ASN A 84 13.52 -7.75 -0.25
N THR A 85 14.79 -7.98 -0.58
CA THR A 85 15.85 -6.98 -0.38
C THR A 85 15.92 -6.13 -1.65
N VAL A 86 15.50 -4.86 -1.56
CA VAL A 86 15.63 -3.86 -2.63
C VAL A 86 17.06 -3.40 -2.83
#